data_AF-A0A0Q4YM69-F1
#
_entry.id   AF-A0A0Q4YM69-F1
#
_cell.length_a   1.000
_cell.length_b   1.000
_cell.length_c   1.000
_cell.angle_alpha   90.00
_cell.angle_beta   90.00
_cell.angle_gamma   90.00
#
_symmetry.space_group_name_H-M   'P 1'
#
loop_
_entity.id
_entity.type
_entity.pdbx_description
1 polymer ?
#
loop_
_entity_poly.entity_id
_entity_poly.type
_entity_poly.pdbx_seq_one_letter_code
_entity_poly.pdbx_strand_id
1 'polypeptide(L)'
;MPAEQVRGGREPDLIVGIVGAIAAEFVIDKTRVFIGGLSAGASMAVILGQSYPEIFSAVAAHSGLPRGAACDVKSAFAVMRGNAAVHDRSLERNSSPMRTLVIHGDADGTVHETNGRAITKQAIAAIKKAKVNVSKRRPLSGSVTTKSGRFTEFVDDQGLVVVRELIVSGGTHAWFGGSNLGSFTQDCDLNASNELIRFFLDLPAYDSSRK
;
A
#
# COMPACT_ATOMS: atom_id res chain seq x y z
N MET A 1 -7.88 8.15 15.81
CA MET A 1 -9.31 8.00 16.15
C MET A 1 -10.11 7.69 14.88
N PRO A 2 -11.30 7.07 14.92
CA PRO A 2 -11.98 6.51 13.73
C PRO A 2 -12.25 7.54 12.62
N ALA A 3 -12.45 8.80 13.01
CA ALA A 3 -12.66 9.93 12.09
C ALA A 3 -11.45 10.26 11.20
N GLU A 4 -10.23 9.82 11.54
CA GLU A 4 -9.03 10.03 10.71
C GLU A 4 -8.89 8.99 9.58
N GLN A 5 -9.68 7.92 9.61
CA GLN A 5 -9.59 6.81 8.64
C GLN A 5 -10.69 6.83 7.56
N VAL A 6 -11.54 7.86 7.61
CA VAL A 6 -12.65 8.08 6.68
C VAL A 6 -12.35 9.28 5.78
N ARG A 7 -13.02 9.31 4.62
CA ARG A 7 -13.10 10.52 3.79
C ARG A 7 -13.68 11.65 4.64
N GLY A 8 -13.09 12.85 4.60
CA GLY A 8 -13.49 13.96 5.48
C GLY A 8 -12.77 14.00 6.84
N GLY A 9 -11.75 13.15 7.03
CA GLY A 9 -10.91 13.16 8.23
C GLY A 9 -9.84 14.26 8.18
N ARG A 10 -9.49 14.84 9.33
CA ARG A 10 -8.56 16.00 9.41
C ARG A 10 -7.24 15.77 8.68
N GLU A 11 -6.57 14.63 8.91
CA GLU A 11 -5.27 14.35 8.30
C GLU A 11 -5.36 13.94 6.82
N PRO A 12 -6.27 13.02 6.40
CA PRO A 12 -6.47 12.72 4.98
C PRO A 12 -6.82 13.95 4.13
N ASP A 13 -7.72 14.81 4.61
CA ASP A 13 -8.15 16.01 3.87
C ASP A 13 -7.02 17.02 3.69
N LEU A 14 -6.11 17.14 4.67
CA LEU A 14 -4.93 18.00 4.55
C LEU A 14 -4.00 17.51 3.44
N ILE A 15 -3.71 16.20 3.40
CA ILE A 15 -2.86 15.62 2.36
C ILE A 15 -3.51 15.78 0.99
N VAL A 16 -4.81 15.50 0.87
CA VAL A 16 -5.58 15.71 -0.37
C VAL A 16 -5.57 17.17 -0.80
N GLY A 17 -5.72 18.11 0.14
CA GLY A 17 -5.63 19.54 -0.12
C GLY A 17 -4.26 19.95 -0.68
N ILE A 18 -3.17 19.42 -0.11
CA ILE A 18 -1.80 19.65 -0.61
C ILE A 18 -1.63 19.10 -2.03
N VAL A 19 -2.09 17.87 -2.29
CA VAL A 19 -2.05 17.27 -3.63
C VAL A 19 -2.84 18.13 -4.63
N GLY A 20 -4.02 18.61 -4.24
CA GLY A 20 -4.84 19.50 -5.06
C GLY A 20 -4.16 20.84 -5.37
N ALA A 21 -3.49 21.44 -4.38
CA ALA A 21 -2.75 22.69 -4.56
C ALA A 21 -1.58 22.52 -5.52
N ILE A 22 -0.77 21.48 -5.35
CA ILE A 22 0.34 21.14 -6.26
C ILE A 22 -0.17 20.86 -7.68
N ALA A 23 -1.28 20.13 -7.81
CA ALA A 23 -1.89 19.80 -9.10
C ALA A 23 -2.49 21.02 -9.82
N ALA A 24 -2.78 22.10 -9.09
CA ALA A 24 -3.24 23.36 -9.67
C ALA A 24 -2.07 24.25 -10.10
N GLU A 25 -0.93 24.17 -9.42
CA GLU A 25 0.26 24.99 -9.67
C GLU A 25 1.17 24.40 -10.77
N PHE A 26 1.33 23.07 -10.81
CA PHE A 26 2.25 22.39 -11.71
C PHE A 26 1.52 21.54 -12.77
N VAL A 27 2.14 21.41 -13.95
CA VAL A 27 1.65 20.47 -14.99
C VAL A 27 1.97 19.05 -14.56
N ILE A 28 1.01 18.40 -13.89
CA ILE A 28 1.09 17.00 -13.50
C ILE A 28 0.12 16.14 -14.31
N ASP A 29 0.49 14.89 -14.57
CA ASP A 29 -0.43 13.90 -15.08
C ASP A 29 -1.32 13.37 -13.95
N LYS A 30 -2.58 13.83 -13.92
CA LYS A 30 -3.56 13.46 -12.90
C LYS A 30 -3.92 11.97 -12.92
N THR A 31 -3.58 11.25 -13.99
CA THR A 31 -3.77 9.79 -14.08
C THR A 31 -2.61 8.99 -13.46
N ARG A 32 -1.53 9.68 -13.06
CA ARG A 32 -0.30 9.08 -12.49
C ARG A 32 0.10 9.76 -11.19
N VAL A 33 -0.85 9.84 -10.27
CA VAL A 33 -0.62 10.30 -8.90
C VAL A 33 -0.59 9.07 -7.98
N PHE A 34 0.46 8.95 -7.18
CA PHE A 34 0.71 7.79 -6.34
C PHE A 34 1.01 8.21 -4.92
N ILE A 35 0.78 7.32 -3.97
CA ILE A 35 1.13 7.56 -2.58
C ILE A 35 1.77 6.34 -1.95
N GLY A 36 2.84 6.54 -1.19
CA GLY A 36 3.49 5.46 -0.46
C GLY A 36 4.03 5.94 0.86
N GLY A 37 4.24 5.01 1.79
CA GLY A 37 4.82 5.34 3.08
C GLY A 37 5.29 4.12 3.86
N LEU A 38 5.90 4.41 5.01
CA LEU A 38 6.35 3.44 6.01
C LEU A 38 5.51 3.58 7.29
N SER A 39 5.18 2.46 7.94
CA SER A 39 4.55 2.43 9.27
C SER A 39 3.22 3.21 9.32
N ALA A 40 3.13 4.26 10.13
CA ALA A 40 1.97 5.15 10.15
C ALA A 40 1.69 5.78 8.78
N GLY A 41 2.74 6.19 8.04
CA GLY A 41 2.62 6.72 6.69
C GLY A 41 2.09 5.69 5.69
N ALA A 42 2.46 4.42 5.83
CA ALA A 42 1.90 3.33 5.02
C ALA A 42 0.40 3.15 5.28
N SER A 43 0.01 3.21 6.55
CA SER A 43 -1.40 3.11 6.97
C SER A 43 -2.22 4.28 6.40
N MET A 44 -1.67 5.50 6.44
CA MET A 44 -2.28 6.68 5.83
C MET A 44 -2.39 6.55 4.29
N ALA A 45 -1.36 6.01 3.63
CA ALA A 45 -1.40 5.76 2.18
C ALA A 45 -2.54 4.78 1.80
N VAL A 46 -2.74 3.72 2.58
CA VAL A 46 -3.85 2.76 2.40
C VAL A 46 -5.21 3.46 2.58
N ILE A 47 -5.35 4.28 3.62
CA ILE A 47 -6.58 5.06 3.87
C ILE A 47 -6.88 6.00 2.70
N LEU A 48 -5.88 6.76 2.26
CA LEU A 48 -6.02 7.75 1.19
C LEU A 48 -6.37 7.10 -0.14
N GLY A 49 -5.65 6.06 -0.57
CA GLY A 49 -5.96 5.40 -1.84
C GLY A 49 -7.35 4.74 -1.86
N GLN A 50 -7.81 4.20 -0.73
CA GLN A 50 -9.14 3.58 -0.67
C GLN A 50 -10.29 4.60 -0.52
N SER A 51 -10.01 5.80 0.01
CA SER A 51 -11.01 6.84 0.28
C SER A 51 -11.11 7.90 -0.82
N TYR A 52 -10.02 8.10 -1.58
CA TYR A 52 -9.90 9.06 -2.68
C TYR A 52 -9.35 8.37 -3.96
N PRO A 53 -10.02 7.33 -4.47
CA PRO A 53 -9.59 6.61 -5.68
C PRO A 53 -9.60 7.48 -6.94
N GLU A 54 -10.28 8.63 -6.90
CA GLU A 54 -10.28 9.63 -7.97
C GLU A 54 -8.98 10.46 -8.03
N ILE A 55 -8.17 10.41 -6.97
CA ILE A 55 -6.91 11.16 -6.86
C ILE A 55 -5.72 10.24 -7.07
N PHE A 56 -5.69 9.08 -6.40
CA PHE A 56 -4.54 8.18 -6.42
C PHE A 56 -4.78 7.00 -7.37
N SER A 57 -3.80 6.70 -8.21
CA SER A 57 -3.84 5.56 -9.15
C SER A 57 -3.25 4.28 -8.57
N ALA A 58 -2.38 4.40 -7.56
CA ALA A 58 -1.81 3.27 -6.82
C ALA A 58 -1.27 3.69 -5.46
N VAL A 59 -1.17 2.72 -4.55
CA VAL A 59 -0.60 2.88 -3.21
C VAL A 59 0.55 1.91 -2.95
N ALA A 60 1.49 2.33 -2.11
CA ALA A 60 2.52 1.45 -1.56
C ALA A 60 2.55 1.52 -0.02
N ALA A 61 2.41 0.38 0.62
CA ALA A 61 2.40 0.26 2.07
C ALA A 61 3.61 -0.56 2.54
N HIS A 62 4.57 0.10 3.20
CA HIS A 62 5.68 -0.57 3.86
C HIS A 62 5.42 -0.68 5.37
N SER A 63 5.41 -1.90 5.91
CA SER A 63 5.22 -2.16 7.35
C SER A 63 3.99 -1.45 7.97
N GLY A 64 2.89 -1.35 7.23
CA GLY A 64 1.69 -0.60 7.62
C GLY A 64 0.57 -1.45 8.22
N LEU A 65 -0.53 -0.78 8.56
CA LEU A 65 -1.78 -1.40 9.03
C LEU A 65 -2.87 -1.36 7.95
N PRO A 66 -3.78 -2.35 7.92
CA PRO A 66 -4.95 -2.30 7.06
C PRO A 66 -5.92 -1.19 7.48
N ARG A 67 -6.78 -0.75 6.55
CA ARG A 67 -7.80 0.26 6.85
C ARG A 67 -8.82 -0.30 7.84
N GLY A 68 -9.22 0.52 8.82
CA GLY A 68 -10.21 0.14 9.83
C GLY A 68 -9.68 -0.86 10.87
N ALA A 69 -8.36 -1.06 10.95
CA ALA A 69 -7.77 -2.04 11.87
C ALA A 69 -7.80 -1.60 13.34
N ALA A 70 -7.81 -0.29 13.61
CA ALA A 70 -7.75 0.26 14.95
C ALA A 70 -8.63 1.51 15.08
N CYS A 71 -9.37 1.60 16.18
CA CYS A 71 -10.24 2.73 16.51
C CYS A 71 -9.63 3.68 17.56
N ASP A 72 -8.61 3.22 18.29
CA ASP A 72 -7.93 3.97 19.34
C ASP A 72 -6.45 3.54 19.46
N VAL A 73 -5.71 4.20 20.34
CA VAL A 73 -4.27 3.94 20.54
C VAL A 73 -4.01 2.52 21.07
N LYS A 74 -4.86 2.01 21.98
CA LYS A 74 -4.67 0.68 22.59
C LYS A 74 -4.88 -0.43 21.57
N SER A 75 -5.95 -0.32 20.78
CA SER A 75 -6.26 -1.23 19.67
C SER A 75 -5.19 -1.14 18.57
N ALA A 76 -4.63 0.05 18.30
CA ALA A 76 -3.51 0.20 17.37
C ALA A 76 -2.30 -0.62 17.82
N PHE A 77 -1.88 -0.52 19.09
CA PHE A 77 -0.78 -1.35 19.61
C PHE A 77 -1.08 -2.86 19.59
N ALA A 78 -2.33 -3.26 19.86
CA ALA A 78 -2.72 -4.67 19.79
C ALA A 78 -2.61 -5.21 18.35
N VAL A 79 -3.10 -4.44 17.38
CA VAL A 79 -3.03 -4.76 15.94
C VAL A 79 -1.60 -4.82 15.46
N MET A 80 -0.77 -3.85 15.85
CA MET A 80 0.66 -3.82 15.54
C MET A 80 1.35 -5.12 15.99
N ARG A 81 0.96 -5.71 17.13
CA ARG A 81 1.50 -7.00 17.62
C ARG A 81 0.92 -8.23 16.92
N GLY A 82 0.07 -8.07 15.91
CA GLY A 82 -0.56 -9.15 15.16
C GLY A 82 -1.79 -9.77 15.84
N ASN A 83 -2.31 -9.15 16.90
CA ASN A 83 -3.59 -9.57 17.47
C ASN A 83 -4.73 -9.24 16.51
N ALA A 84 -5.82 -10.02 16.60
CA ALA A 84 -7.01 -9.79 15.78
C ALA A 84 -7.48 -8.34 15.93
N ALA A 85 -7.59 -7.65 14.79
CA ALA A 85 -8.01 -6.26 14.76
C ALA A 85 -9.43 -6.12 15.31
N VAL A 86 -9.69 -5.00 15.98
CA VAL A 86 -11.06 -4.52 16.20
C VAL A 86 -11.52 -3.94 14.87
N HIS A 87 -11.83 -4.83 13.93
CA HIS A 87 -12.14 -4.46 12.56
C HIS A 87 -13.44 -3.68 12.50
N ASP A 88 -13.36 -2.41 12.10
CA ASP A 88 -14.52 -1.72 11.57
C ASP A 88 -14.82 -2.28 10.17
N ARG A 89 -15.63 -3.35 10.14
CA ARG A 89 -16.08 -4.00 8.90
C ARG A 89 -16.82 -3.06 7.96
N SER A 90 -17.33 -1.91 8.42
CA SER A 90 -17.97 -0.94 7.55
C SER A 90 -16.96 -0.22 6.66
N LEU A 91 -15.79 0.11 7.21
CA LEU A 91 -14.70 0.76 6.47
C LEU A 91 -14.08 -0.18 5.44
N GLU A 92 -13.91 -1.46 5.79
CA GLU A 92 -13.46 -2.49 4.86
C GLU A 92 -14.45 -2.68 3.70
N ARG A 93 -15.76 -2.70 4.00
CA ARG A 93 -16.80 -2.80 2.97
C ARG A 93 -16.83 -1.60 2.03
N ASN A 94 -16.44 -0.42 2.51
CA ASN A 94 -16.44 0.82 1.75
C ASN A 94 -15.08 1.13 1.11
N SER A 95 -14.15 0.18 1.08
CA SER A 95 -12.87 0.36 0.38
C SER A 95 -13.04 0.29 -1.14
N SER A 96 -12.56 1.33 -1.81
CA SER A 96 -12.49 1.37 -3.27
C SER A 96 -11.38 0.47 -3.81
N PRO A 97 -11.52 -0.11 -5.01
CA PRO A 97 -10.45 -0.88 -5.64
C PRO A 97 -9.23 0.01 -5.87
N MET A 98 -8.04 -0.44 -5.46
CA MET A 98 -6.81 0.34 -5.56
C MET A 98 -5.62 -0.57 -5.85
N ARG A 99 -4.79 -0.22 -6.84
CA ARG A 99 -3.54 -0.94 -7.11
C ARG A 99 -2.62 -0.80 -5.89
N THR A 100 -2.16 -1.90 -5.33
CA THR A 100 -1.50 -1.90 -4.02
C THR A 100 -0.19 -2.69 -4.02
N LEU A 101 0.91 -2.03 -3.70
CA LEU A 101 2.18 -2.68 -3.33
C LEU A 101 2.26 -2.78 -1.81
N VAL A 102 2.55 -3.97 -1.30
CA VAL A 102 2.81 -4.24 0.12
C VAL A 102 4.24 -4.71 0.27
N ILE A 103 5.01 -4.04 1.13
CA ILE A 103 6.36 -4.44 1.52
C ILE A 103 6.36 -4.66 3.03
N HIS A 104 6.87 -5.79 3.50
CA HIS A 104 6.97 -6.07 4.93
C HIS A 104 8.18 -6.96 5.21
N GLY A 105 8.77 -6.83 6.40
CA GLY A 105 9.77 -7.78 6.89
C GLY A 105 9.15 -8.86 7.79
N ASP A 106 9.63 -10.10 7.69
CA ASP A 106 9.16 -11.18 8.58
C ASP A 106 9.77 -11.14 9.99
N ALA A 107 10.76 -10.26 10.22
CA ALA A 107 11.38 -9.98 11.52
C ALA A 107 10.99 -8.58 12.06
N ASP A 108 9.90 -7.99 11.56
CA ASP A 108 9.40 -6.70 12.04
C ASP A 108 8.80 -6.84 13.45
N GLY A 109 9.57 -6.40 14.44
CA GLY A 109 9.18 -6.43 15.85
C GLY A 109 8.23 -5.29 16.29
N THR A 110 7.93 -4.34 15.39
CA THR A 110 7.05 -3.20 15.70
C THR A 110 5.65 -3.44 15.12
N VAL A 111 5.58 -3.79 13.84
CA VAL A 111 4.33 -4.10 13.14
C VAL A 111 4.47 -5.50 12.55
N HIS A 112 3.73 -6.46 13.10
CA HIS A 112 3.79 -7.84 12.67
C HIS A 112 3.38 -7.99 11.20
N GLU A 113 4.09 -8.85 10.44
CA GLU A 113 3.84 -9.11 9.00
C GLU A 113 2.42 -9.54 8.64
N THR A 114 1.61 -9.97 9.62
CA THR A 114 0.21 -10.32 9.43
C THR A 114 -0.62 -9.11 9.02
N ASN A 115 -0.20 -7.90 9.42
CA ASN A 115 -0.80 -6.64 8.98
C ASN A 115 -0.57 -6.36 7.50
N GLY A 116 0.66 -6.58 6.99
CA GLY A 116 0.94 -6.51 5.55
C GLY A 116 0.06 -7.48 4.76
N ARG A 117 -0.03 -8.74 5.20
CA ARG A 117 -0.93 -9.73 4.58
C ARG A 117 -2.40 -9.33 4.64
N ALA A 118 -2.83 -8.64 5.70
CA ALA A 118 -4.19 -8.15 5.83
C ALA A 118 -4.48 -6.99 4.87
N ILE A 119 -3.52 -6.09 4.63
CA ILE A 119 -3.60 -5.08 3.55
C ILE A 119 -3.78 -5.77 2.19
N THR A 120 -2.95 -6.78 1.89
CA THR A 120 -3.06 -7.57 0.64
C THR A 120 -4.46 -8.15 0.47
N LYS A 121 -5.01 -8.79 1.53
CA LYS A 121 -6.35 -9.38 1.51
C LYS A 121 -7.45 -8.34 1.28
N GLN A 122 -7.39 -7.19 1.96
CA GLN A 122 -8.36 -6.11 1.78
C GLN A 122 -8.31 -5.55 0.35
N ALA A 123 -7.12 -5.31 -0.20
CA ALA A 123 -6.97 -4.81 -1.57
C ALA A 123 -7.58 -5.77 -2.60
N ILE A 124 -7.29 -7.07 -2.49
CA ILE A 124 -7.86 -8.10 -3.38
C ILE A 124 -9.39 -8.15 -3.24
N ALA A 125 -9.92 -8.06 -2.01
CA ALA A 125 -11.36 -8.08 -1.77
C ALA A 125 -12.06 -6.87 -2.42
N ALA A 126 -11.47 -5.67 -2.33
CA ALA A 126 -11.99 -4.47 -2.96
C ALA A 126 -11.99 -4.58 -4.50
N ILE A 127 -10.91 -5.11 -5.09
CA ILE A 127 -10.79 -5.34 -6.54
C ILE A 127 -11.83 -6.36 -7.04
N LYS A 128 -11.98 -7.48 -6.33
CA LYS A 128 -13.00 -8.49 -6.67
C LYS A 128 -14.43 -7.94 -6.54
N LYS A 129 -14.70 -7.11 -5.53
CA LYS A 129 -15.99 -6.43 -5.36
C LYS A 129 -16.30 -5.52 -6.55
N ALA A 130 -15.29 -4.91 -7.15
CA ALA A 130 -15.39 -4.14 -8.39
C ALA A 130 -15.53 -5.01 -9.66
N LYS A 131 -15.76 -6.32 -9.51
CA LYS A 131 -15.95 -7.30 -10.59
C LYS A 131 -14.73 -7.46 -11.51
N VAL A 132 -13.54 -7.15 -11.01
CA VAL A 132 -12.29 -7.46 -11.69
C VAL A 132 -11.84 -8.85 -11.25
N ASN A 133 -11.62 -9.75 -12.22
CA ASN A 133 -11.03 -11.05 -11.92
C ASN A 133 -9.57 -10.89 -11.54
N VAL A 134 -9.12 -11.71 -10.59
CA VAL A 134 -7.75 -11.63 -10.08
C VAL A 134 -7.21 -13.05 -9.94
N SER A 135 -6.08 -13.31 -10.58
CA SER A 135 -5.34 -14.56 -10.46
C SER A 135 -4.02 -14.34 -9.70
N LYS A 136 -3.58 -15.36 -8.96
CA LYS A 136 -2.33 -15.33 -8.19
C LYS A 136 -1.20 -15.92 -9.03
N ARG A 137 -0.05 -15.25 -9.08
CA ARG A 137 1.18 -15.78 -9.69
C ARG A 137 2.42 -15.45 -8.86
N ARG A 138 3.54 -16.11 -9.18
CA ARG A 138 4.87 -15.67 -8.71
C ARG A 138 5.32 -14.48 -9.57
N PRO A 139 6.09 -13.53 -9.01
CA PRO A 139 6.69 -12.48 -9.82
C PRO A 139 7.51 -13.05 -10.97
N LEU A 140 7.48 -12.38 -12.10
CA LEU A 140 8.33 -12.71 -13.23
C LEU A 140 9.81 -12.52 -12.85
N SER A 141 10.70 -13.28 -13.49
CA SER A 141 12.15 -13.14 -13.27
C SER A 141 12.58 -11.69 -13.54
N GLY A 142 13.30 -11.08 -12.60
CA GLY A 142 13.73 -9.68 -12.67
C GLY A 142 12.68 -8.63 -12.29
N SER A 143 11.44 -9.03 -11.98
CA SER A 143 10.37 -8.11 -11.56
C SER A 143 10.48 -7.64 -10.10
N VAL A 144 11.38 -8.24 -9.32
CA VAL A 144 11.67 -7.92 -7.91
C VAL A 144 13.19 -7.96 -7.73
N THR A 145 13.79 -6.99 -7.03
CA THR A 145 15.27 -6.96 -6.87
C THR A 145 15.86 -8.00 -5.93
N THR A 146 15.08 -8.50 -4.98
CA THR A 146 15.52 -9.43 -3.94
C THR A 146 15.21 -10.88 -4.29
N LYS A 147 16.01 -11.80 -3.76
CA LYS A 147 15.75 -13.25 -3.81
C LYS A 147 15.32 -13.81 -2.44
N SER A 148 15.33 -12.97 -1.41
CA SER A 148 15.25 -13.36 -0.01
C SER A 148 13.87 -13.01 0.57
N GLY A 149 12.90 -13.91 0.39
CA GLY A 149 11.57 -13.71 0.93
C GLY A 149 10.45 -14.44 0.19
N ARG A 150 9.22 -14.04 0.48
CA ARG A 150 8.00 -14.51 -0.16
C ARG A 150 7.41 -13.38 -0.99
N PHE A 151 7.39 -13.58 -2.30
CA PHE A 151 6.89 -12.60 -3.25
C PHE A 151 5.70 -13.17 -4.00
N THR A 152 4.59 -12.45 -3.97
CA THR A 152 3.34 -12.83 -4.63
C THR A 152 2.81 -11.68 -5.45
N GLU A 153 2.39 -11.97 -6.68
CA GLU A 153 1.63 -11.03 -7.50
C GLU A 153 0.20 -11.51 -7.70
N PHE A 154 -0.68 -10.54 -7.80
CA PHE A 154 -2.07 -10.70 -8.18
C PHE A 154 -2.30 -9.87 -9.43
N VAL A 155 -2.75 -10.53 -10.49
CA VAL A 155 -2.92 -9.93 -11.81
C VAL A 155 -4.36 -9.99 -12.26
N ASP A 156 -4.78 -8.97 -12.99
CA ASP A 156 -6.09 -8.94 -13.65
C ASP A 156 -6.07 -9.70 -14.99
N ASP A 157 -7.23 -9.73 -15.66
CA ASP A 157 -7.40 -10.40 -16.96
C ASP A 157 -6.59 -9.75 -18.09
N GLN A 158 -6.11 -8.52 -17.91
CA GLN A 158 -5.24 -7.82 -18.85
C GLN A 158 -3.75 -8.06 -18.56
N GLY A 159 -3.43 -8.82 -17.52
CA GLY A 159 -2.07 -9.12 -17.09
C GLY A 159 -1.42 -8.02 -16.25
N LEU A 160 -2.15 -6.96 -15.90
CA LEU A 160 -1.66 -5.88 -15.05
C LEU A 160 -1.53 -6.37 -13.61
N VAL A 161 -0.39 -6.09 -12.98
CA VAL A 161 -0.21 -6.37 -11.56
C VAL A 161 -1.03 -5.36 -10.75
N VAL A 162 -2.12 -5.85 -10.15
CA VAL A 162 -3.04 -5.04 -9.34
C VAL A 162 -2.71 -5.09 -7.86
N VAL A 163 -2.13 -6.19 -7.36
CA VAL A 163 -1.55 -6.25 -6.02
C VAL A 163 -0.22 -6.98 -6.06
N ARG A 164 0.81 -6.42 -5.43
CA ARG A 164 2.12 -7.07 -5.23
C ARG A 164 2.42 -7.13 -3.75
N GLU A 165 2.69 -8.31 -3.22
CA GLU A 165 3.07 -8.55 -1.83
C GLU A 165 4.53 -9.02 -1.78
N LEU A 166 5.36 -8.27 -1.07
CA LEU A 166 6.77 -8.56 -0.85
C LEU A 166 7.05 -8.71 0.65
N ILE A 167 7.16 -9.96 1.12
CA ILE A 167 7.59 -10.25 2.49
C ILE A 167 9.06 -10.64 2.49
N VAL A 168 9.92 -9.75 2.97
CA VAL A 168 11.38 -9.89 2.98
C VAL A 168 11.83 -10.67 4.21
N SER A 169 12.66 -11.69 4.00
CA SER A 169 13.20 -12.49 5.11
C SER A 169 14.29 -11.75 5.88
N GLY A 170 14.20 -11.75 7.20
CA GLY A 170 15.07 -10.97 8.08
C GLY A 170 14.82 -9.46 8.03
N GLY A 171 13.77 -9.00 7.32
CA GLY A 171 13.40 -7.60 7.28
C GLY A 171 12.87 -7.12 8.64
N THR A 172 13.39 -6.01 9.13
CA THR A 172 12.97 -5.36 10.39
C THR A 172 12.04 -4.16 10.11
N HIS A 173 11.67 -3.39 11.14
CA HIS A 173 10.83 -2.20 11.00
C HIS A 173 11.61 -0.99 10.44
N ALA A 174 12.08 -1.10 9.20
CA ALA A 174 12.91 -0.09 8.56
C ALA A 174 12.66 -0.06 7.05
N TRP A 175 13.00 1.05 6.40
CA TRP A 175 12.94 1.18 4.95
C TRP A 175 14.03 0.34 4.27
N PHE A 176 13.62 -0.57 3.39
CA PHE A 176 14.52 -1.53 2.76
C PHE A 176 15.38 -0.93 1.63
N GLY A 177 16.68 -1.24 1.66
CA GLY A 177 17.67 -0.85 0.66
C GLY A 177 18.24 0.55 0.84
N GLY A 178 18.08 1.13 2.04
CA GLY A 178 18.72 2.38 2.43
C GLY A 178 20.11 2.17 3.05
N SER A 179 20.83 3.26 3.31
CA SER A 179 22.14 3.20 3.95
C SER A 179 22.05 2.77 5.41
N ASN A 180 23.02 1.99 5.90
CA ASN A 180 23.15 1.69 7.35
C ASN A 180 23.42 2.92 8.23
N LEU A 181 23.70 4.08 7.63
CA LEU A 181 23.87 5.35 8.35
C LEU A 181 22.54 6.04 8.70
N GLY A 182 21.41 5.60 8.11
CA GLY A 182 20.09 6.15 8.39
C GLY A 182 19.40 5.45 9.57
N SER A 183 18.72 6.22 10.42
CA SER A 183 18.09 5.69 11.65
C SER A 183 16.84 4.82 11.41
N PHE A 184 16.29 4.80 10.20
CA PHE A 184 15.07 4.05 9.83
C PHE A 184 15.23 3.32 8.50
N THR A 185 16.45 2.92 8.17
CA THR A 185 16.78 2.19 6.94
C THR A 185 17.48 0.90 7.29
N GLN A 186 17.22 -0.13 6.49
CA GLN A 186 17.93 -1.40 6.57
C GLN A 186 18.60 -1.66 5.24
N ASP A 187 19.90 -1.94 5.29
CA ASP A 187 20.64 -2.45 4.15
C ASP A 187 20.25 -3.91 3.92
N CYS A 188 19.50 -4.13 2.84
CA CYS A 188 19.08 -5.46 2.39
C CYS A 188 19.00 -5.48 0.86
N ASP A 189 18.87 -6.68 0.29
CA ASP A 189 18.84 -6.89 -1.16
C ASP A 189 17.56 -6.37 -1.86
N LEU A 190 16.54 -5.98 -1.09
CA LEU A 190 15.40 -5.22 -1.61
C LEU A 190 15.68 -3.72 -1.55
N ASN A 191 15.49 -3.01 -2.66
CA ASN A 191 15.37 -1.56 -2.67
C ASN A 191 13.89 -1.16 -2.76
N ALA A 192 13.29 -0.76 -1.63
CA ALA A 192 11.88 -0.43 -1.55
C ALA A 192 11.50 0.72 -2.49
N SER A 193 12.33 1.77 -2.56
CA SER A 193 12.07 2.92 -3.44
C SER A 193 11.99 2.51 -4.91
N ASN A 194 12.89 1.64 -5.37
CA ASN A 194 12.87 1.12 -6.74
C ASN A 194 11.62 0.27 -7.00
N GLU A 195 11.20 -0.56 -6.04
CA GLU A 195 9.98 -1.34 -6.19
C GLU A 195 8.72 -0.47 -6.23
N LEU A 196 8.67 0.60 -5.44
CA LEU A 196 7.60 1.60 -5.49
C LEU A 196 7.51 2.19 -6.90
N ILE A 197 8.62 2.72 -7.42
CA ILE A 197 8.64 3.34 -8.75
C ILE A 197 8.28 2.34 -9.84
N ARG A 198 8.83 1.12 -9.80
CA ARG A 198 8.48 0.08 -10.77
C ARG A 198 7.00 -0.25 -10.72
N PHE A 199 6.44 -0.51 -9.55
CA PHE A 199 5.03 -0.85 -9.42
C PHE A 199 4.10 0.29 -9.87
N PHE A 200 4.43 1.53 -9.52
CA PHE A 200 3.65 2.70 -9.90
C PHE A 200 3.69 2.97 -11.39
N LEU A 201 4.84 2.80 -12.03
CA LEU A 201 5.02 3.10 -13.46
C LEU A 201 4.78 1.89 -14.38
N ASP A 202 4.66 0.68 -13.84
CA ASP A 202 4.22 -0.52 -14.55
C ASP A 202 2.69 -0.47 -14.76
N LEU A 203 2.28 0.46 -15.62
CA LEU A 203 0.91 0.65 -16.08
C LEU A 203 0.82 0.27 -17.56
N PRO A 204 -0.33 -0.23 -18.02
CA PRO A 204 -0.57 -0.35 -19.45
C PRO A 204 -0.43 1.02 -20.10
N ALA A 205 0.04 1.08 -21.35
CA ALA A 205 0.05 2.34 -22.09
C ALA A 205 -1.34 2.98 -22.04
N TYR A 206 -1.39 4.26 -21.67
CA TYR A 206 -2.64 5.02 -21.59
C TYR A 206 -3.36 4.99 -22.94
N ASP A 207 -4.52 4.34 -22.98
CA ASP A 207 -5.40 4.38 -24.14
C ASP A 207 -6.26 5.64 -24.05
N SER A 208 -5.88 6.65 -24.84
CA SER A 208 -6.55 7.94 -24.93
C SER A 208 -7.95 7.89 -25.57
N SER A 209 -8.43 6.71 -25.98
CA SER A 209 -9.73 6.54 -26.63
C SER A 209 -10.93 6.42 -25.69
N ARG A 210 -10.74 6.30 -24.36
CA ARG A 210 -11.85 6.31 -23.39
C ARG A 210 -12.21 7.73 -22.98
N LYS A 211 -13.01 8.41 -23.80
CA LYS A 211 -13.87 9.55 -23.42
C LYS A 211 -15.33 9.14 -23.50
#